data_AF-A0AAX3UC09-F1
#
_entry.id   AF-A0AAX3UC09-F1
#
_cell.length_a   1.000
_cell.length_b   1.000
_cell.length_c   1.000
_cell.angle_alpha   90.00
_cell.angle_beta   90.00
_cell.angle_gamma   90.00
#
_symmetry.space_group_name_H-M   'P 1'
#
loop_
_entity.id
_entity.type
_entity.pdbx_description
1 polymer ?
#
loop_
_entity_poly.entity_id
_entity_poly.type
_entity_poly.pdbx_seq_one_letter_code
_entity_poly.pdbx_strand_id
1 'polypeptide(L)'
;MQTIDNSLLQVSIDENGARMAHLVSESDNYDYLNDQEAKEGMAIAFPVIDGDNNWASKLPWTVVDKGDTRVSLTLIDTPESYQSFPYHFEVMTTYSLEGNQVKVSFYLKNSSHKELPFSLGFVFPIAWSSQSSVNKISLIGEEHAIDVASTDFKLNAEDGKVTAFTNKVELEAEKIREFVLTLTLK
;
A
#
# COMPACT_ATOMS: atom_id res chain seq x y z
N MET A 1 -3.20 14.38 7.09
CA MET A 1 -3.41 13.03 7.67
C MET A 1 -4.90 12.74 7.67
N GLN A 2 -5.29 11.57 7.17
CA GLN A 2 -6.66 11.11 7.06
C GLN A 2 -6.87 9.93 8.01
N THR A 3 -7.99 9.89 8.71
CA THR A 3 -8.33 8.79 9.63
C THR A 3 -9.64 8.16 9.19
N ILE A 4 -9.64 6.83 9.19
CA ILE A 4 -10.83 5.99 8.99
C ILE A 4 -10.91 4.99 10.13
N ASP A 5 -12.13 4.64 10.54
CA ASP A 5 -12.36 3.75 11.67
C ASP A 5 -13.63 2.92 11.49
N ASN A 6 -13.70 1.82 12.23
CA ASN A 6 -14.91 1.04 12.44
C ASN A 6 -14.93 0.56 13.90
N SER A 7 -15.86 -0.34 14.26
CA SER A 7 -16.00 -0.82 15.65
C SER A 7 -14.81 -1.65 16.17
N LEU A 8 -13.85 -2.02 15.33
CA LEU A 8 -12.73 -2.89 15.67
C LEU A 8 -11.37 -2.24 15.41
N LEU A 9 -11.27 -1.36 14.40
CA LEU A 9 -10.01 -0.84 13.90
C LEU A 9 -10.07 0.67 13.67
N GLN A 10 -8.93 1.33 13.87
CA GLN A 10 -8.67 2.67 13.38
C GLN A 10 -7.38 2.70 12.56
N VAL A 11 -7.43 3.37 11.41
CA VAL A 11 -6.29 3.49 10.49
C VAL A 11 -6.04 4.96 10.20
N SER A 12 -4.79 5.40 10.35
CA SER A 12 -4.36 6.75 9.96
C SER A 12 -3.45 6.69 8.74
N ILE A 13 -3.76 7.50 7.73
CA ILE A 13 -3.06 7.59 6.46
C ILE A 13 -2.42 8.98 6.35
N ASP A 14 -1.10 9.04 6.18
CA ASP A 14 -0.41 10.27 5.80
C ASP A 14 -0.55 10.46 4.28
N GLU A 15 -1.07 11.62 3.88
CA GLU A 15 -1.25 12.00 2.48
C GLU A 15 0.12 12.11 1.77
N ASN A 16 1.20 12.37 2.50
CA ASN A 16 2.55 12.34 1.95
C ASN A 16 2.98 10.90 1.69
N GLY A 17 2.79 10.44 0.46
CA GLY A 17 3.07 9.07 0.02
C GLY A 17 1.90 8.11 0.15
N ALA A 18 0.71 8.61 0.51
CA ALA A 18 -0.47 7.81 0.86
C ALA A 18 -0.13 6.65 1.80
N ARG A 19 0.75 6.89 2.79
CA ARG A 19 1.27 5.84 3.68
C ARG A 19 0.34 5.58 4.84
N MET A 20 0.10 4.32 5.20
CA MET A 20 -0.56 4.00 6.47
C MET A 20 0.44 4.23 7.60
N ALA A 21 0.19 5.22 8.44
CA ALA A 21 1.04 5.62 9.56
C ALA A 21 0.71 4.86 10.85
N HIS A 22 -0.58 4.60 11.08
CA HIS A 22 -1.08 3.90 12.27
C HIS A 22 -2.11 2.86 11.88
N LEU A 23 -2.06 1.71 12.56
CA LEU A 23 -3.03 0.63 12.45
C LEU A 23 -3.35 0.15 13.86
N VAL A 24 -4.46 0.64 14.40
CA VAL A 24 -4.81 0.49 15.82
C VAL A 24 -5.98 -0.48 15.97
N SER A 25 -5.85 -1.42 16.91
CA SER A 25 -6.95 -2.24 17.41
C SER A 25 -7.73 -1.46 18.47
N GLU A 26 -9.05 -1.34 18.31
CA GLU A 26 -9.92 -0.63 19.25
C GLU A 26 -10.21 -1.44 20.53
N SER A 27 -9.93 -2.76 20.54
CA SER A 27 -10.22 -3.61 21.69
C SER A 27 -9.25 -3.39 22.86
N ASP A 28 -8.00 -3.07 22.55
CA ASP A 28 -6.88 -2.96 23.47
C ASP A 28 -6.00 -1.73 23.20
N ASN A 29 -6.35 -0.92 22.21
CA ASN A 29 -5.62 0.28 21.79
C ASN A 29 -4.17 -0.01 21.39
N TYR A 30 -3.91 -1.22 20.86
CA TYR A 30 -2.60 -1.62 20.35
C TYR A 30 -2.38 -1.10 18.93
N ASP A 31 -1.28 -0.39 18.69
CA ASP A 31 -0.88 0.07 17.36
C ASP A 31 0.18 -0.83 16.76
N TYR A 32 -0.23 -1.61 15.76
CA TYR A 32 0.59 -2.58 15.06
C TYR A 32 1.77 -1.96 14.29
N LEU A 33 1.77 -0.64 14.07
CA LEU A 33 2.83 0.09 13.37
C LEU A 33 3.73 0.92 14.30
N ASN A 34 3.45 0.96 15.62
CA ASN A 34 4.18 1.79 16.59
C ASN A 34 5.24 1.02 17.41
N ASP A 35 5.55 -0.23 17.04
CA ASP A 35 6.56 -1.04 17.72
C ASP A 35 7.99 -0.57 17.35
N GLN A 36 8.53 0.29 18.22
CA GLN A 36 9.92 0.76 18.51
C GLN A 36 10.97 0.99 17.38
N GLU A 37 10.82 0.51 16.14
CA GLU A 37 11.80 0.71 15.05
C GLU A 37 11.18 1.18 13.72
N ALA A 38 9.87 1.01 13.53
CA ALA A 38 9.15 1.32 12.28
C ALA A 38 8.72 2.80 12.16
N LYS A 39 9.67 3.76 12.23
CA LYS A 39 9.34 5.20 12.13
C LYS A 39 8.73 5.64 10.78
N GLU A 40 8.76 4.78 9.76
CA GLU A 40 8.36 5.15 8.39
C GLU A 40 6.95 4.68 7.99
N GLY A 41 6.28 3.90 8.85
CA GLY A 41 4.98 3.33 8.53
C GLY A 41 4.97 2.50 7.23
N MET A 42 3.78 2.33 6.69
CA MET A 42 3.47 1.46 5.56
C MET A 42 3.67 2.19 4.21
N ALA A 43 4.66 1.82 3.40
CA ALA A 43 5.04 2.59 2.21
C ALA A 43 4.59 1.97 0.88
N ILE A 44 4.20 2.83 -0.07
CA ILE A 44 3.90 2.46 -1.47
C ILE A 44 5.14 2.70 -2.34
N ALA A 45 5.41 1.77 -3.25
CA ALA A 45 6.49 1.87 -4.22
C ALA A 45 5.96 1.81 -5.66
N PHE A 46 6.09 2.90 -6.40
CA PHE A 46 5.71 2.97 -7.80
C PHE A 46 6.49 4.06 -8.53
N PRO A 47 6.96 3.84 -9.78
CA PRO A 47 7.15 2.58 -10.47
C PRO A 47 8.53 2.01 -10.12
N VAL A 48 8.60 0.81 -9.58
CA VAL A 48 9.90 0.18 -9.29
C VAL A 48 10.43 -0.47 -10.56
N ILE A 49 11.18 0.31 -11.34
CA ILE A 49 11.71 -0.14 -12.64
C ILE A 49 13.19 -0.51 -12.58
N ASP A 50 14.04 0.19 -11.81
CA ASP A 50 15.47 -0.15 -11.67
C ASP A 50 16.10 0.43 -10.37
N GLY A 51 15.31 0.59 -9.31
CA GLY A 51 15.83 0.87 -7.95
C GLY A 51 15.70 2.30 -7.40
N ASP A 52 15.68 3.36 -8.21
CA ASP A 52 15.83 4.74 -7.66
C ASP A 52 14.65 5.72 -7.88
N ASN A 53 13.63 5.33 -8.64
CA ASN A 53 12.51 6.21 -8.97
C ASN A 53 11.18 5.72 -8.38
N ASN A 54 11.10 5.67 -7.04
CA ASN A 54 9.82 5.63 -6.37
C ASN A 54 9.13 7.00 -6.49
N TRP A 55 8.31 7.20 -7.53
CA TRP A 55 7.48 8.39 -7.70
C TRP A 55 6.38 8.49 -6.63
N ALA A 56 5.90 7.37 -6.08
CA ALA A 56 4.90 7.40 -5.00
C ALA A 56 5.40 8.16 -3.75
N SER A 57 6.71 8.20 -3.48
CA SER A 57 7.29 8.98 -2.39
C SER A 57 7.72 10.40 -2.76
N LYS A 58 7.70 10.75 -4.06
CA LYS A 58 8.18 12.05 -4.58
C LYS A 58 7.04 12.95 -5.06
N LEU A 59 5.96 12.38 -5.55
CA LEU A 59 4.83 13.12 -6.12
C LEU A 59 3.75 13.41 -5.07
N PRO A 60 3.03 14.53 -5.23
CA PRO A 60 1.92 14.86 -4.33
C PRO A 60 0.76 13.90 -4.55
N TRP A 61 0.09 13.54 -3.46
CA TRP A 61 -1.15 12.80 -3.49
C TRP A 61 -2.33 13.73 -3.18
N THR A 62 -3.46 13.46 -3.81
CA THR A 62 -4.71 14.19 -3.59
C THR A 62 -5.77 13.24 -3.03
N VAL A 63 -6.40 13.60 -1.92
CA VAL A 63 -7.59 12.87 -1.42
C VAL A 63 -8.75 13.11 -2.37
N VAL A 64 -9.30 12.03 -2.93
CA VAL A 64 -10.40 12.08 -3.93
C VAL A 64 -11.71 11.52 -3.42
N ASP A 65 -11.66 10.71 -2.36
CA ASP A 65 -12.83 10.19 -1.66
C ASP A 65 -12.50 9.97 -0.18
N LYS A 66 -13.44 10.28 0.70
CA LYS A 66 -13.30 10.08 2.15
C LYS A 66 -14.67 9.84 2.78
N GLY A 67 -14.81 8.69 3.43
CA GLY A 67 -15.91 8.33 4.32
C GLY A 67 -15.41 8.00 5.72
N ASP A 68 -16.24 7.30 6.50
CA ASP A 68 -15.88 6.87 7.86
C ASP A 68 -14.95 5.65 7.83
N THR A 69 -15.27 4.66 6.98
CA THR A 69 -14.53 3.39 6.88
C THR A 69 -13.65 3.28 5.63
N ARG A 70 -13.51 4.37 4.84
CA ARG A 70 -12.80 4.36 3.56
C ARG A 70 -12.16 5.70 3.23
N VAL A 71 -10.96 5.67 2.66
CA VAL A 71 -10.32 6.84 2.03
C VAL A 71 -9.62 6.43 0.73
N SER A 72 -9.72 7.27 -0.30
CA SER A 72 -9.02 7.11 -1.57
C SER A 72 -8.13 8.34 -1.84
N LEU A 73 -6.87 8.08 -2.19
CA LEU A 73 -5.90 9.09 -2.60
C LEU A 73 -5.40 8.76 -4.02
N THR A 74 -5.15 9.77 -4.82
CA THR A 74 -4.62 9.61 -6.18
C THR A 74 -3.31 10.35 -6.37
N LEU A 75 -2.41 9.77 -7.16
CA LEU A 75 -1.21 10.42 -7.68
C LEU A 75 -1.24 10.35 -9.22
N ILE A 76 -0.82 11.44 -9.86
CA ILE A 76 -0.73 11.57 -11.32
C ILE A 76 0.64 12.12 -11.70
N ASP A 77 1.02 12.00 -12.97
CA ASP A 77 2.22 12.65 -13.47
C ASP A 77 2.12 14.18 -13.44
N THR A 78 3.27 14.84 -13.31
CA THR A 78 3.42 16.30 -13.44
C THR A 78 4.33 16.62 -14.63
N PRO A 79 4.35 17.88 -15.10
CA PRO A 79 5.29 18.30 -16.14
C PRO A 79 6.77 18.00 -15.80
N GLU A 80 7.12 18.02 -14.52
CA GLU A 80 8.46 17.69 -14.02
C GLU A 80 8.73 16.18 -14.05
N SER A 81 7.82 15.35 -13.51
CA SER A 81 8.03 13.89 -13.54
C SER A 81 8.01 13.34 -14.96
N TYR A 82 7.19 13.91 -15.84
CA TYR A 82 7.08 13.50 -17.24
C TYR A 82 8.41 13.63 -18.00
N GLN A 83 9.28 14.57 -17.62
CA GLN A 83 10.60 14.69 -18.25
C GLN A 83 11.49 13.46 -18.00
N SER A 84 11.36 12.82 -16.85
CA SER A 84 12.16 11.64 -16.46
C SER A 84 11.40 10.31 -16.64
N PHE A 85 10.07 10.36 -16.59
CA PHE A 85 9.18 9.21 -16.76
C PHE A 85 8.01 9.63 -17.67
N PRO A 86 8.22 9.61 -19.01
CA PRO A 86 7.34 10.25 -20.00
C PRO A 86 6.09 9.42 -20.27
N TYR A 87 5.26 9.27 -19.24
CA TYR A 87 4.00 8.56 -19.26
C TYR A 87 2.96 9.39 -18.51
N HIS A 88 1.78 9.50 -19.10
CA HIS A 88 0.58 9.93 -18.40
C HIS A 88 -0.04 8.75 -17.68
N PHE A 89 -0.20 8.86 -16.37
CA PHE A 89 -0.70 7.78 -15.53
C PHE A 89 -1.52 8.32 -14.36
N GLU A 90 -2.32 7.43 -13.79
CA GLU A 90 -3.02 7.66 -12.53
C GLU A 90 -2.86 6.43 -11.65
N VAL A 91 -2.45 6.63 -10.41
CA VAL A 91 -2.41 5.59 -9.37
C VAL A 91 -3.31 6.05 -8.24
N MET A 92 -4.47 5.42 -8.12
CA MET A 92 -5.39 5.63 -7.01
C MET A 92 -5.24 4.50 -6.00
N THR A 93 -4.93 4.84 -4.75
CA THR A 93 -4.87 3.91 -3.63
C THR A 93 -6.08 4.13 -2.74
N THR A 94 -6.78 3.05 -2.41
CA THR A 94 -7.93 3.07 -1.50
C THR A 94 -7.67 2.16 -0.30
N TYR A 95 -7.81 2.73 0.89
CA TYR A 95 -7.88 2.01 2.16
C TYR A 95 -9.34 1.87 2.57
N SER A 96 -9.77 0.66 2.90
CA SER A 96 -11.13 0.40 3.39
C SER A 96 -11.14 -0.62 4.52
N LEU A 97 -12.00 -0.40 5.51
CA LEU A 97 -12.16 -1.25 6.68
C LEU A 97 -13.41 -2.12 6.59
N GLU A 98 -13.25 -3.42 6.85
CA GLU A 98 -14.35 -4.38 6.95
C GLU A 98 -14.05 -5.37 8.09
N GLY A 99 -14.81 -5.27 9.18
CA GLY A 99 -14.51 -6.05 10.40
C GLY A 99 -13.08 -5.78 10.89
N ASN A 100 -12.32 -6.84 11.10
CA ASN A 100 -10.90 -6.81 11.50
C ASN A 100 -9.93 -6.75 10.30
N GLN A 101 -10.42 -6.36 9.12
CA GLN A 101 -9.61 -6.29 7.91
C GLN A 101 -9.38 -4.86 7.43
N VAL A 102 -8.18 -4.62 6.93
CA VAL A 102 -7.86 -3.48 6.09
C VAL A 102 -7.60 -3.99 4.68
N LYS A 103 -8.47 -3.61 3.75
CA LYS A 103 -8.25 -3.83 2.32
C LYS A 103 -7.55 -2.61 1.74
N VAL A 104 -6.43 -2.84 1.06
CA VAL A 104 -5.69 -1.85 0.27
C VAL A 104 -5.82 -2.22 -1.20
N SER A 105 -6.45 -1.35 -1.98
CA SER A 105 -6.61 -1.53 -3.42
C SER A 105 -5.89 -0.43 -4.18
N PHE A 106 -5.29 -0.81 -5.29
CA PHE A 106 -4.59 0.08 -6.21
C PHE A 106 -5.28 0.00 -7.56
N TYR A 107 -5.73 1.14 -8.04
CA TYR A 107 -6.27 1.30 -9.37
C TYR A 107 -5.24 2.07 -10.21
N LEU A 108 -4.66 1.41 -11.19
CA LEU A 108 -3.66 1.98 -12.08
C LEU A 108 -4.23 2.15 -13.47
N LYS A 109 -4.19 3.38 -13.98
CA LYS A 109 -4.62 3.74 -15.33
C LYS A 109 -3.44 4.26 -16.11
N ASN A 110 -3.21 3.66 -17.28
CA ASN A 110 -2.32 4.22 -18.27
C ASN A 110 -3.11 5.17 -19.17
N SER A 111 -2.89 6.48 -19.03
CA SER A 111 -3.53 7.50 -19.88
C SER A 111 -2.64 7.91 -21.06
N SER A 112 -1.55 7.18 -21.30
CA SER A 112 -0.66 7.39 -22.44
C SER A 112 -1.15 6.63 -23.67
N HIS A 113 -0.65 7.03 -24.83
CA HIS A 113 -0.84 6.33 -26.12
C HIS A 113 0.18 5.22 -26.37
N LYS A 114 0.93 4.81 -25.33
CA LYS A 114 1.96 3.77 -25.37
C LYS A 114 1.90 2.93 -24.11
N GLU A 115 2.46 1.74 -24.17
CA GLU A 115 2.51 0.81 -23.04
C GLU A 115 3.35 1.37 -21.88
N LEU A 116 2.79 1.29 -20.67
CA LEU A 116 3.39 1.74 -19.42
C LEU A 116 4.04 0.54 -18.70
N PRO A 117 5.38 0.40 -18.72
CA PRO A 117 6.06 -0.57 -17.89
C PRO A 117 6.13 -0.06 -16.44
N PHE A 118 5.82 -0.90 -15.46
CA PHE A 118 6.02 -0.59 -14.05
C PHE A 118 6.12 -1.86 -13.20
N SER A 119 6.63 -1.71 -11.98
CA SER A 119 6.29 -2.63 -10.89
C SER A 119 5.65 -1.83 -9.76
N LEU A 120 4.66 -2.42 -9.11
CA LEU A 120 3.98 -1.85 -7.96
C LEU A 120 4.41 -2.63 -6.72
N GLY A 121 4.69 -1.90 -5.67
CA GLY A 121 5.24 -2.43 -4.45
C GLY A 121 4.61 -1.84 -3.22
N PHE A 122 4.75 -2.60 -2.15
CA PHE A 122 4.18 -2.29 -0.88
C PHE A 122 5.10 -2.84 0.22
N VAL A 123 5.46 -2.01 1.21
CA VAL A 123 6.40 -2.34 2.29
C VAL A 123 5.73 -2.16 3.65
N PHE A 124 5.79 -3.22 4.45
CA PHE A 124 5.19 -3.29 5.78
C PHE A 124 6.28 -3.61 6.82
N PRO A 125 6.75 -2.60 7.57
CA PRO A 125 7.94 -2.72 8.42
C PRO A 125 7.63 -3.37 9.78
N ILE A 126 7.14 -4.61 9.80
CA ILE A 126 6.93 -5.37 11.03
C ILE A 126 7.96 -6.50 11.13
N ALA A 127 8.74 -6.48 12.21
CA ALA A 127 9.83 -7.42 12.46
C ALA A 127 9.44 -8.68 13.25
N TRP A 128 8.15 -9.00 13.29
CA TRP A 128 7.63 -10.19 13.95
C TRP A 128 8.01 -11.49 13.26
N SER A 129 7.87 -12.60 13.97
CA SER A 129 8.06 -13.94 13.40
C SER A 129 7.05 -14.17 12.27
N SER A 130 7.52 -14.65 11.12
CA SER A 130 6.69 -14.83 9.92
C SER A 130 6.53 -16.28 9.51
N GLN A 131 5.32 -16.67 9.12
CA GLN A 131 5.02 -17.95 8.46
C GLN A 131 4.44 -17.71 7.07
N SER A 132 5.12 -18.24 6.06
CA SER A 132 4.71 -18.06 4.65
C SER A 132 3.89 -19.22 4.14
N SER A 133 2.87 -18.91 3.34
CA SER A 133 2.01 -19.85 2.62
C SER A 133 1.64 -19.26 1.26
N VAL A 134 0.95 -20.02 0.41
CA VAL A 134 0.52 -19.52 -0.91
C VAL A 134 -0.35 -18.28 -0.72
N ASN A 135 0.07 -17.16 -1.32
CA ASN A 135 -0.65 -15.88 -1.32
C ASN A 135 -0.85 -15.25 0.08
N LYS A 136 -0.15 -15.73 1.12
CA LYS A 136 -0.31 -15.22 2.48
C LYS A 136 0.95 -15.35 3.33
N ILE A 137 1.25 -14.32 4.11
CA ILE A 137 2.23 -14.31 5.20
C ILE A 137 1.52 -13.99 6.50
N SER A 138 1.71 -14.82 7.52
CA SER A 138 1.24 -14.58 8.88
C SER A 138 2.38 -14.05 9.74
N LEU A 139 2.22 -12.86 10.29
CA LEU A 139 3.12 -12.22 11.25
C LEU A 139 2.59 -12.48 12.67
N ILE A 140 3.45 -12.98 13.54
CA ILE A 140 3.08 -13.46 14.88
C ILE A 140 3.96 -12.76 15.91
N GLY A 141 3.35 -11.86 16.69
CA GLY A 141 3.93 -11.22 17.87
C GLY A 141 3.64 -12.02 19.15
N GLU A 142 3.88 -11.42 20.31
CA GLU A 142 3.64 -12.06 21.61
C GLU A 142 2.14 -12.23 21.91
N GLU A 143 1.37 -11.16 21.71
CA GLU A 143 -0.08 -11.13 22.01
C GLU A 143 -0.95 -10.87 20.76
N HIS A 144 -0.33 -10.47 19.65
CA HIS A 144 -1.02 -10.01 18.44
C HIS A 144 -0.53 -10.73 17.19
N ALA A 145 -1.37 -10.83 16.17
CA ALA A 145 -0.95 -11.32 14.86
C ALA A 145 -1.61 -10.56 13.71
N ILE A 146 -0.95 -10.57 12.54
CA ILE A 146 -1.49 -10.03 11.29
C ILE A 146 -1.29 -11.04 10.16
N ASP A 147 -2.35 -11.35 9.43
CA ASP A 147 -2.23 -12.01 8.13
C ASP A 147 -2.16 -10.95 7.01
N VAL A 148 -1.11 -11.01 6.20
CA VAL A 148 -0.95 -10.26 4.96
C VAL A 148 -1.27 -11.19 3.79
N ALA A 149 -2.29 -10.90 2.99
CA ALA A 149 -2.73 -11.77 1.90
C ALA A 149 -2.93 -11.01 0.58
N SER A 150 -2.51 -11.63 -0.53
CA SER A 150 -2.78 -11.12 -1.88
C SER A 150 -2.56 -12.19 -2.96
N THR A 151 -3.39 -12.16 -4.00
CA THR A 151 -3.18 -12.92 -5.25
C THR A 151 -2.48 -12.11 -6.34
N ASP A 152 -2.37 -10.79 -6.16
CA ASP A 152 -1.81 -9.86 -7.16
C ASP A 152 -0.33 -9.56 -6.92
N PHE A 153 0.13 -9.75 -5.68
CA PHE A 153 1.49 -9.45 -5.25
C PHE A 153 2.24 -10.71 -4.82
N LYS A 154 3.53 -10.76 -5.15
CA LYS A 154 4.46 -11.70 -4.55
C LYS A 154 4.82 -11.20 -3.15
N LEU A 155 4.49 -11.99 -2.14
CA LEU A 155 4.78 -11.68 -0.74
C LEU A 155 6.14 -12.25 -0.34
N ASN A 156 6.95 -11.45 0.36
CA ASN A 156 8.17 -11.90 1.01
C ASN A 156 8.29 -11.31 2.44
N ALA A 157 8.90 -12.04 3.36
CA ALA A 157 9.19 -11.60 4.73
C ALA A 157 10.66 -11.85 5.04
N GLU A 158 11.46 -10.79 5.00
CA GLU A 158 12.91 -10.82 5.19
C GLU A 158 13.34 -9.49 5.85
N ASP A 159 14.48 -9.46 6.54
CA ASP A 159 15.08 -8.25 7.10
C ASP A 159 14.13 -7.39 7.97
N GLY A 160 13.29 -8.04 8.77
CA GLY A 160 12.38 -7.35 9.70
C GLY A 160 11.23 -6.59 9.02
N LYS A 161 10.87 -6.96 7.78
CA LYS A 161 9.74 -6.38 7.05
C LYS A 161 9.05 -7.41 6.17
N VAL A 162 7.77 -7.15 5.87
CA VAL A 162 7.03 -7.81 4.79
C VAL A 162 7.01 -6.90 3.58
N THR A 163 7.19 -7.50 2.41
CA THR A 163 7.09 -6.82 1.12
C THR A 163 6.08 -7.52 0.24
N ALA A 164 5.35 -6.76 -0.55
CA ALA A 164 4.41 -7.24 -1.54
C ALA A 164 4.70 -6.52 -2.86
N PHE A 165 5.24 -7.23 -3.85
CA PHE A 165 5.63 -6.65 -5.13
C PHE A 165 5.03 -7.42 -6.31
N THR A 166 4.61 -6.68 -7.32
CA THR A 166 4.30 -7.29 -8.62
C THR A 166 5.60 -7.67 -9.32
N ASN A 167 5.54 -8.61 -10.27
CA ASN A 167 6.55 -8.61 -11.33
C ASN A 167 6.44 -7.32 -12.14
N LYS A 168 7.39 -7.08 -13.05
CA LYS A 168 7.20 -6.07 -14.10
C LYS A 168 5.87 -6.33 -14.81
N VAL A 169 5.05 -5.29 -14.87
CA VAL A 169 3.78 -5.22 -15.58
C VAL A 169 3.95 -4.29 -16.76
N GLU A 170 3.38 -4.69 -17.89
CA GLU A 170 3.27 -3.89 -19.10
C GLU A 170 1.79 -3.56 -19.29
N LEU A 171 1.39 -2.35 -18.92
CA LEU A 171 0.00 -1.90 -19.00
C LEU A 171 -0.23 -1.20 -20.34
N GLU A 172 -1.02 -1.81 -21.20
CA GLU A 172 -1.37 -1.27 -22.53
C GLU A 172 -1.94 0.15 -22.44
N ALA A 173 -1.83 0.89 -23.56
CA ALA A 173 -2.37 2.23 -23.69
C ALA A 173 -3.87 2.29 -23.36
N GLU A 174 -4.28 3.32 -22.64
CA GLU A 174 -5.68 3.57 -22.22
C GLU A 174 -6.32 2.45 -21.38
N LYS A 175 -5.51 1.50 -20.87
CA LYS A 175 -6.00 0.42 -20.00
C LYS A 175 -5.86 0.75 -18.53
N ILE A 176 -6.60 -0.04 -17.77
CA ILE A 176 -6.69 0.02 -16.32
C ILE A 176 -6.35 -1.37 -15.76
N ARG A 177 -5.72 -1.40 -14.59
CA ARG A 177 -5.53 -2.62 -13.81
C ARG A 177 -5.69 -2.36 -12.32
N GLU A 178 -6.38 -3.27 -11.65
CA GLU A 178 -6.54 -3.27 -10.20
C GLU A 178 -5.60 -4.28 -9.54
N PHE A 179 -5.10 -3.94 -8.36
CA PHE A 179 -4.31 -4.82 -7.50
C PHE A 179 -4.81 -4.70 -6.05
N VAL A 180 -4.85 -5.81 -5.32
CA VAL A 180 -5.40 -5.85 -3.97
C VAL A 180 -4.46 -6.55 -2.99
N LEU A 181 -4.36 -5.98 -1.79
CA LEU A 181 -3.74 -6.57 -0.62
C LEU A 181 -4.74 -6.47 0.55
N THR A 182 -4.82 -7.51 1.37
CA THR A 182 -5.63 -7.52 2.59
C THR A 182 -4.75 -7.76 3.80
N LEU A 183 -4.91 -6.93 4.83
CA LEU A 183 -4.40 -7.15 6.17
C LEU A 183 -5.56 -7.65 7.04
N THR A 184 -5.37 -8.73 7.79
CA THR A 184 -6.36 -9.24 8.76
C THR A 184 -5.73 -9.31 10.14
N LEU A 185 -6.24 -8.52 11.08
CA LEU A 185 -5.74 -8.44 12.45
C LEU A 185 -6.35 -9.54 13.30
N LYS A 186 -5.54 -10.14 14.18
CA LYS A 186 -5.91 -11.28 15.03
C LYS A 186 -5.48 -11.07 16.46
#